data_AF-A0A971HUS6-F1
#
_entry.id   AF-A0A971HUS6-F1
#
_cell.length_a   1.000
_cell.length_b   1.000
_cell.length_c   1.000
_cell.angle_alpha   90.00
_cell.angle_beta   90.00
_cell.angle_gamma   90.00
#
_symmetry.space_group_name_H-M   'P 1'
#
loop_
_entity.id
_entity.type
_entity.pdbx_description
1 polymer ?
#
loop_
_entity_poly.entity_id
_entity_poly.type
_entity_poly.pdbx_seq_one_letter_code
_entity_poly.pdbx_strand_id
1 'polypeptide(L)' 'MSEKTFLTRIRQFVLAAGIMFSFVYLFLPFLTKSCSPLQHMAECLEETGIDPSRYYYTDVEQVQEGELYLRSVLEDQN' A
#
# COMPACT_ATOMS: atom_id res chain seq x y z
N MET A 1 5.83 27.37 29.24
CA MET A 1 5.37 25.99 28.95
C MET A 1 6.52 25.06 29.30
N SER A 2 6.36 24.16 30.28
CA SER A 2 7.47 23.43 30.91
C SER A 2 8.29 22.63 29.88
N GLU A 3 9.55 23.00 29.67
CA GLU A 3 10.47 22.37 28.70
C GLU A 3 10.57 20.85 28.88
N LYS A 4 10.42 20.37 30.13
CA LYS A 4 10.39 18.95 30.49
C LYS A 4 9.23 18.20 29.81
N THR A 5 8.07 18.84 29.65
CA THR A 5 6.90 18.25 29.00
C THR A 5 7.10 18.17 27.49
N PHE A 6 7.75 19.16 26.89
CA PHE A 6 8.02 19.19 25.46
C PHE A 6 9.03 18.12 25.04
N LEU A 7 10.13 18.00 25.79
CA LEU A 7 11.16 16.98 25.53
C LEU A 7 10.60 15.56 25.67
N THR A 8 9.73 15.33 26.65
CA THR A 8 9.06 14.03 26.85
C THR A 8 8.16 13.67 25.66
N ARG A 9 7.42 14.65 25.11
CA ARG A 9 6.57 14.43 23.93
C ARG A 9 7.38 14.11 22.67
N ILE A 10 8.49 14.81 22.44
CA ILE A 10 9.37 14.51 21.30
C ILE A 10 9.97 13.11 21.43
N ARG A 11 10.42 12.73 22.64
CA ARG A 11 10.95 11.37 22.87
C ARG A 11 9.89 10.31 22.56
N GLN A 12 8.65 10.50 23.03
CA GLN A 12 7.56 9.57 22.75
C GLN A 12 7.24 9.51 21.25
N PHE A 13 7.25 10.66 20.56
CA PHE A 13 7.05 10.73 19.13
C PHE A 13 8.14 9.98 18.36
N VAL A 14 9.41 10.22 18.68
CA VAL A 14 10.54 9.53 18.03
C VAL A 14 10.51 8.03 18.30
N LEU A 15 10.13 7.60 19.50
CA LEU A 15 9.95 6.19 19.82
C LEU A 15 8.81 5.56 19.01
N ALA A 16 7.65 6.21 18.96
CA ALA A 16 6.51 5.72 18.19
C ALA A 16 6.82 5.65 16.69
N ALA A 17 7.43 6.70 16.13
CA ALA A 17 7.89 6.73 14.75
C ALA A 17 8.93 5.64 14.47
N GLY A 18 9.90 5.46 15.36
CA GLY A 18 10.92 4.41 15.24
C GLY A 18 10.32 3.01 15.24
N ILE A 19 9.34 2.74 16.11
CA ILE A 19 8.60 1.47 16.12
C ILE A 19 7.82 1.29 14.82
N MET A 20 7.10 2.31 14.37
CA MET A 20 6.32 2.27 13.12
C MET A 20 7.23 1.99 11.92
N PHE A 21 8.35 2.70 11.80
CA PHE A 21 9.30 2.48 10.71
C PHE A 21 9.93 1.10 10.77
N SER A 22 10.31 0.63 11.96
CA SER A 22 10.85 -0.73 12.12
C SER A 22 9.83 -1.79 11.72
N PHE A 23 8.56 -1.59 12.07
CA PHE A 23 7.47 -2.49 11.67
C PHE A 23 7.30 -2.52 10.15
N VAL A 24 7.23 -1.36 9.51
CA VAL A 24 6.99 -1.26 8.05
C VAL A 24 8.16 -1.78 7.24
N TYR A 25 9.40 -1.46 7.63
CA TYR A 25 10.58 -1.73 6.80
C TYR A 25 11.36 -2.98 7.20
N LEU A 26 11.14 -3.55 8.39
CA LEU A 26 11.80 -4.79 8.81
C LEU A 26 10.80 -5.92 8.97
N PHE A 27 9.75 -5.70 9.76
CA PHE A 27 8.82 -6.78 10.12
C PHE A 27 7.93 -7.22 8.94
N LEU A 28 7.33 -6.27 8.20
CA LEU A 28 6.52 -6.61 7.04
C LEU A 28 7.33 -7.35 5.95
N PRO A 29 8.52 -6.89 5.52
CA PRO A 29 9.33 -7.63 4.54
C PRO A 29 9.76 -9.01 5.05
N PHE A 30 10.05 -9.14 6.35
CA PHE A 30 10.36 -10.44 6.94
C PHE A 30 9.17 -11.41 6.83
N LEU A 31 7.95 -10.95 7.14
CA LEU A 31 6.73 -11.75 6.95
C LEU A 31 6.49 -12.10 5.49
N THR A 32 6.65 -11.14 4.57
CA THR A 32 6.50 -11.39 3.12
C THR A 32 7.46 -12.49 2.65
N LYS A 33 8.73 -12.47 3.10
CA LYS A 33 9.72 -13.51 2.79
C LYS A 33 9.46 -14.85 3.48
N SER A 34 8.72 -14.86 4.59
CA SER A 34 8.37 -16.10 5.29
C SER A 34 7.24 -16.89 4.61
N CYS A 35 6.53 -16.26 3.67
CA CYS A 35 5.41 -16.86 2.94
C CYS A 35 5.78 -17.05 1.47
N SER A 36 6.10 -18.28 1.09
CA SER A 36 6.61 -18.63 -0.26
C SER A 36 5.76 -18.07 -1.42
N PRO A 37 4.41 -18.08 -1.38
CA PRO A 37 3.60 -17.49 -2.45
C PRO A 37 3.75 -15.97 -2.57
N LEU A 38 3.87 -15.26 -1.44
CA LEU A 38 4.05 -13.81 -1.44
C LEU A 38 5.46 -13.43 -1.90
N GLN A 39 6.47 -14.22 -1.52
CA GLN A 39 7.82 -14.04 -2.00
C GLN A 39 7.90 -14.22 -3.53
N HIS A 40 7.30 -15.27 -4.08
CA HIS A 40 7.26 -15.48 -5.53
C HIS A 40 6.51 -14.37 -6.28
N MET A 41 5.41 -13.84 -5.71
CA MET A 41 4.74 -12.67 -6.29
C MET A 41 5.65 -11.44 -6.26
N ALA A 42 6.33 -11.18 -5.15
CA ALA A 42 7.23 -10.03 -5.03
C ALA A 42 8.40 -10.10 -6.03
N GLU A 43 9.03 -11.27 -6.15
CA GLU A 43 10.10 -11.51 -7.13
C GLU A 43 9.60 -11.32 -8.57
N CYS A 44 8.42 -11.87 -8.90
CA CYS A 44 7.83 -11.72 -10.23
C CYS A 44 7.51 -10.26 -10.57
N LEU A 45 7.00 -9.49 -9.61
CA LEU A 45 6.71 -8.06 -9.78
C LEU A 45 8.00 -7.24 -10.00
N GLU A 46 9.07 -7.57 -9.27
CA GLU A 46 10.38 -6.94 -9.41
C GLU A 46 11.04 -7.28 -10.77
N GLU A 47 10.97 -8.53 -11.21
CA GLU A 47 11.52 -8.97 -12.51
C GLU A 47 10.77 -8.40 -13.71
N THR A 48 9.45 -8.22 -13.60
CA THR A 48 8.61 -7.69 -14.68
C THR A 48 8.57 -6.16 -14.73
N GLY A 49 9.12 -5.48 -13.72
CA GLY A 49 9.05 -4.02 -13.59
C GLY A 49 7.64 -3.49 -13.32
N ILE A 50 6.73 -4.37 -12.88
CA ILE A 50 5.35 -4.03 -12.55
C ILE A 50 5.36 -3.37 -11.17
N ASP A 51 5.15 -2.05 -11.15
CA ASP A 51 4.96 -1.29 -9.91
C ASP A 51 3.50 -1.44 -9.43
N PRO A 52 3.23 -2.24 -8.38
CA PRO A 52 1.86 -2.50 -7.91
C PRO A 52 1.19 -1.24 -7.39
N SER A 53 1.96 -0.24 -6.92
CA SER A 53 1.41 1.02 -6.42
C SER A 53 0.69 1.81 -7.51
N ARG A 54 1.04 1.55 -8.77
CA ARG A 54 0.44 2.13 -9.96
C ARG A 54 -0.91 1.48 -10.31
N TYR A 55 -1.07 0.19 -9.98
CA TYR A 55 -2.31 -0.54 -10.24
C TYR A 55 -3.45 -0.11 -9.35
N TYR A 56 -3.18 0.25 -8.09
CA TYR A 56 -4.21 0.73 -7.16
C TYR A 56 -4.94 1.99 -7.64
N TYR A 57 -4.30 2.83 -8.45
CA TYR A 57 -4.92 4.02 -9.04
C TYR A 57 -5.59 3.72 -10.39
N THR A 58 -4.98 2.87 -11.23
CA THR A 58 -5.58 2.50 -12.52
C THR A 58 -6.79 1.58 -12.39
N ASP A 59 -6.89 0.78 -11.34
CA ASP A 59 -8.04 -0.11 -11.12
C ASP A 59 -9.34 0.68 -10.92
N VAL A 60 -9.27 1.83 -10.23
CA VAL A 60 -10.45 2.68 -10.00
C VAL A 60 -10.95 3.32 -11.30
N GLU A 61 -10.03 3.79 -12.15
CA GLU A 61 -10.38 4.35 -13.46
C GLU A 61 -10.86 3.27 -14.43
N GLN A 62 -10.22 2.10 -14.47
CA GLN A 62 -10.62 0.98 -15.33
C GLN A 62 -11.97 0.38 -14.92
N VAL A 63 -12.26 0.29 -13.61
CA VAL A 63 -13.58 -0.13 -13.13
C VAL A 63 -14.65 0.88 -13.53
N GLN A 64 -14.35 2.18 -13.47
CA GLN A 64 -15.29 3.22 -13.89
C GLN A 64 -15.57 3.16 -15.41
N GLU A 65 -14.54 2.97 -16.24
CA GLU A 65 -14.72 2.79 -17.69
C GLU A 65 -15.52 1.52 -18.02
N GLY A 66 -15.26 0.42 -17.31
CA GLY A 66 -16.02 -0.82 -17.46
C GLY A 66 -17.50 -0.67 -17.12
N GLU A 67 -17.81 0.03 -16.03
CA GLU A 67 -19.18 0.34 -15.61
C GLU A 67 -19.92 1.25 -16.61
N LEU A 68 -19.24 2.27 -17.15
CA LEU A 68 -19.82 3.16 -18.17
C LEU A 68 -20.12 2.42 -19.48
N TYR A 69 -19.19 1.58 -19.94
CA TYR A 69 -19.41 0.74 -21.11
C TYR A 69 -20.56 -0.26 -20.91
N LEU A 70 -20.65 -0.88 -19.73
CA LEU A 70 -21.72 -1.82 -19.44
C LEU A 70 -23.09 -1.13 -19.48
N ARG A 71 -23.19 0.10 -18.93
CA ARG A 71 -24.41 0.91 -19.01
C ARG A 71 -24.76 1.28 -20.44
N SER A 72 -23.81 1.73 -21.26
CA SER A 72 -24.10 2.09 -22.65
C SER A 72 -24.62 0.90 -23.46
N VAL A 73 -24.05 -0.29 -23.27
CA VAL A 73 -24.51 -1.50 -23.96
C VAL A 73 -25.92 -1.92 -23.49
N LEU A 74 -26.23 -1.77 -22.19
CA LEU A 74 -27.55 -2.11 -21.65
C LEU A 74 -28.63 -1.09 -22.00
N GLU A 75 -28.27 0.20 -22.12
CA GLU A 75 -29.18 1.25 -22.58
C GLU A 75 -29.49 1.13 -24.08
N ASP A 76 -28.52 0.72 -24.91
CA ASP A 76 -28.71 0.46 -26.34
C ASP A 76 -29.57 -0.79 -26.65
N GLN A 77 -29.86 -1.64 -25.65
CA GLN A 77 -30.68 -2.86 -25.79
C GLN A 77 -32.16 -2.68 -25.42
N ASN A 78 -32.57 -1.51 -24.92
CA ASN A 78 -33.97 -1.16 -24.59
C ASN A 78 -34.54 -0.12 -25.56
#